data_AF-A0A957YBQ1-F1
#
_entry.id   AF-A0A957YBQ1-F1
#
_cell.length_a   1.000
_cell.length_b   1.000
_cell.length_c   1.000
_cell.angle_alpha   90.00
_cell.angle_beta   90.00
_cell.angle_gamma   90.00
#
_symmetry.space_group_name_H-M   'P 1'
#
loop_
_entity.id
_entity.type
_entity.pdbx_description
1 polymer ?
#
loop_
_entity_poly.entity_id
_entity_poly.type
_entity_poly.pdbx_seq_one_letter_code
_entity_poly.pdbx_strand_id
1 'polypeptide(L)'
;TILSVVTFFWKISFHGATISAAAATVFMIIGSSALPVILLVPLVGWSRIRLARHTPRQVFYGSLVGIVFALIMVQGILQGLL
;
A
#
# COMPACT_ATOMS: atom_id res chain seq x y z
N THR A 1 10.71 12.21 -6.46
CA THR A 1 9.30 11.96 -6.89
C THR A 1 8.37 12.58 -5.87
N ILE A 2 7.08 12.79 -6.18
CA ILE A 2 6.07 13.38 -5.26
C ILE A 2 6.10 12.72 -3.87
N LEU A 3 6.41 11.42 -3.81
CA LEU A 3 6.62 10.62 -2.60
C LEU A 3 7.72 11.14 -1.67
N SER A 4 8.81 11.67 -2.22
CA SER A 4 9.94 12.23 -1.43
C SER A 4 9.53 13.52 -0.70
N VAL A 5 8.63 14.31 -1.30
CA VAL A 5 8.13 15.55 -0.70
C VAL A 5 7.21 15.23 0.46
N VAL A 6 6.35 14.21 0.34
CA VAL A 6 5.45 13.78 1.43
C VAL A 6 6.22 13.21 2.62
N THR A 7 7.32 12.48 2.41
CA THR A 7 8.15 11.93 3.50
C THR A 7 8.86 12.99 4.35
N PHE A 8 9.01 14.23 3.86
CA PHE A 8 9.55 15.35 4.66
C PHE A 8 8.54 15.87 5.69
N PHE A 9 7.23 15.80 5.40
CA PHE A 9 6.19 16.36 6.25
C PHE A 9 5.43 15.29 7.05
N TRP A 10 5.37 14.05 6.56
CA TRP A 10 4.70 12.93 7.23
C TRP A 10 5.47 11.63 6.94
N LYS A 11 6.04 10.98 7.97
CA LYS A 11 6.73 9.68 7.84
C LYS A 11 5.73 8.55 7.58
N ILE A 12 5.00 8.63 6.49
CA ILE A 12 4.14 7.55 6.00
C ILE A 12 5.06 6.39 5.58
N SER A 13 4.71 5.16 5.93
CA SER A 13 5.50 3.99 5.57
C SER A 13 5.42 3.74 4.06
N PHE A 14 6.45 4.13 3.31
CA PHE A 14 6.54 3.83 1.87
C PHE A 14 6.42 2.33 1.60
N HIS A 15 7.05 1.51 2.43
CA HIS A 15 6.93 0.05 2.35
C HIS A 15 5.50 -0.43 2.54
N GLY A 16 4.74 0.19 3.45
CA GLY A 16 3.32 -0.10 3.68
C GLY A 16 2.46 0.29 2.48
N ALA A 17 2.70 1.47 1.91
CA ALA A 17 2.01 1.92 0.70
C ALA A 17 2.29 1.01 -0.50
N THR A 18 3.55 0.65 -0.75
CA THR A 18 3.92 -0.19 -1.89
C THR A 18 3.38 -1.62 -1.78
N ILE A 19 3.51 -2.27 -0.61
CA ILE A 19 3.03 -3.66 -0.47
C ILE A 19 1.50 -3.74 -0.52
N SER A 20 0.80 -2.75 0.03
CA SER A 20 -0.66 -2.69 0.01
C SER A 20 -1.20 -2.36 -1.37
N ALA A 21 -0.54 -1.46 -2.13
CA ALA A 21 -0.85 -1.23 -3.53
C ALA A 21 -0.67 -2.50 -4.36
N ALA A 22 0.46 -3.20 -4.22
CA ALA A 22 0.72 -4.45 -4.93
C ALA A 22 -0.32 -5.54 -4.57
N ALA A 23 -0.63 -5.71 -3.29
CA ALA A 23 -1.63 -6.68 -2.83
C ALA A 23 -3.03 -6.36 -3.39
N ALA A 24 -3.43 -5.09 -3.38
CA ALA A 24 -4.71 -4.64 -3.92
C ALA A 24 -4.79 -4.87 -5.44
N THR A 25 -3.74 -4.53 -6.19
CA THR A 25 -3.67 -4.78 -7.63
C THR A 25 -3.77 -6.27 -7.96
N VAL A 26 -3.00 -7.13 -7.27
CA VAL A 26 -3.05 -8.58 -7.49
C VAL A 26 -4.45 -9.11 -7.17
N PHE A 27 -5.07 -8.66 -6.07
CA PHE A 27 -6.45 -9.03 -5.74
C PHE A 27 -7.46 -8.62 -6.83
N MET A 28 -7.31 -7.45 -7.45
CA MET A 28 -8.20 -7.04 -8.55
C MET A 28 -8.02 -7.87 -9.82
N ILE A 29 -6.82 -8.43 -10.05
CA ILE A 29 -6.52 -9.24 -11.24
C ILE A 29 -6.96 -10.70 -11.05
N ILE A 30 -6.61 -11.33 -9.92
CA ILE A 30 -6.80 -12.78 -9.70
C ILE A 30 -7.80 -13.11 -8.58
N GLY A 31 -8.45 -12.10 -7.98
CA GLY A 31 -9.46 -12.29 -6.94
C GLY A 31 -8.93 -12.91 -5.65
N SER A 32 -9.72 -13.80 -5.06
CA SER A 32 -9.43 -14.48 -3.79
C SER A 32 -8.14 -15.32 -3.80
N SER A 33 -7.64 -15.72 -4.96
CA SER A 33 -6.32 -16.37 -5.09
C SER A 33 -5.17 -15.48 -4.61
N ALA A 34 -5.39 -14.16 -4.48
CA ALA A 34 -4.42 -13.22 -3.94
C ALA A 34 -4.33 -13.17 -2.41
N LEU A 35 -5.15 -13.93 -1.68
CA LEU A 35 -5.15 -13.94 -0.20
C LEU A 35 -3.75 -14.13 0.42
N PRO A 36 -2.86 -15.01 -0.09
CA PRO A 36 -1.50 -15.12 0.43
C PRO A 36 -0.69 -13.81 0.33
N VAL A 37 -0.92 -13.00 -0.72
CA VAL A 37 -0.25 -11.71 -0.93
C VAL A 37 -0.80 -10.65 0.02
N ILE A 38 -2.12 -10.68 0.30
CA ILE A 38 -2.75 -9.77 1.26
C ILE A 38 -2.12 -9.92 2.65
N LEU A 39 -1.75 -11.13 3.06
CA LEU A 39 -1.07 -11.39 4.34
C LEU A 39 0.30 -10.71 4.45
N LEU A 40 0.93 -10.34 3.33
CA LEU A 40 2.20 -9.59 3.36
C LEU A 40 2.01 -8.17 3.91
N VAL A 41 0.82 -7.58 3.79
CA VAL A 41 0.52 -6.22 4.28
C VAL A 41 0.67 -6.13 5.81
N PRO A 42 -0.02 -6.96 6.63
CA PRO A 42 0.19 -6.95 8.07
C PRO A 42 1.60 -7.44 8.47
N LEU A 43 2.22 -8.36 7.73
CA LEU A 43 3.60 -8.82 8.03
C LEU A 43 4.64 -7.69 7.87
N VAL A 44 4.57 -6.96 6.75
CA VAL A 44 5.43 -5.79 6.52
C VAL A 44 5.08 -4.68 7.51
N GLY A 45 3.80 -4.45 7.78
CA GLY A 45 3.35 -3.48 8.79
C GLY A 45 3.92 -3.76 10.18
N TRP A 46 3.86 -5.02 10.62
CA TRP A 46 4.44 -5.49 11.87
C TRP A 46 5.94 -5.25 11.94
N SER A 47 6.69 -5.60 10.89
CA SER A 47 8.13 -5.35 10.80
C SER A 47 8.46 -3.87 11.03
N ARG A 48 7.68 -2.94 10.46
CA ARG A 48 7.91 -1.50 10.59
C ARG A 48 7.64 -0.96 11.99
N ILE A 49 6.65 -1.52 12.67
CA ILE A 49 6.35 -1.20 14.07
C ILE A 49 7.45 -1.76 14.98
N ARG A 50 7.83 -3.03 14.79
CA ARG A 50 8.83 -3.74 15.61
C ARG A 50 10.25 -3.17 15.48
N LEU A 51 10.59 -2.60 14.32
CA LEU A 51 11.84 -1.87 14.11
C LEU A 51 11.79 -0.41 14.62
N ALA A 52 10.71 -0.01 15.32
CA ALA A 52 10.47 1.33 15.84
C ALA A 52 10.62 2.44 14.77
N ARG A 53 10.35 2.10 13.49
CA ARG A 53 10.44 3.04 12.37
C ARG A 53 9.15 3.82 12.17
N HIS A 54 8.01 3.21 12.49
CA HIS A 54 6.69 3.80 12.29
C HIS A 54 5.73 3.41 13.42
N THR A 55 4.75 4.29 13.67
CA THR A 55 3.62 3.97 14.57
C THR A 55 2.56 3.14 13.83
N PRO A 56 1.69 2.40 14.55
CA PRO A 56 0.57 1.69 13.93
C PRO A 56 -0.31 2.60 13.05
N ARG A 57 -0.54 3.84 13.47
CA ARG A 57 -1.29 4.84 12.69
C ARG A 57 -0.58 5.18 11.37
N GLN A 58 0.74 5.39 11.39
CA GLN A 58 1.52 5.67 10.17
C GLN A 58 1.53 4.49 9.19
N VAL A 59 1.56 3.26 9.71
CA VAL A 59 1.43 2.05 8.89
C VAL A 59 0.03 1.97 8.28
N PHE A 60 -1.02 2.18 9.08
CA PHE A 60 -2.41 2.14 8.61
C PHE A 60 -2.68 3.17 7.51
N TYR A 61 -2.36 4.45 7.74
CA TYR A 61 -2.56 5.49 6.73
C TYR A 61 -1.70 5.26 5.48
N GLY A 62 -0.48 4.74 5.64
CA GLY A 62 0.36 4.39 4.50
C GLY A 62 -0.22 3.27 3.66
N SER A 63 -0.72 2.21 4.30
CA SER A 63 -1.39 1.12 3.60
C SER A 63 -2.69 1.59 2.91
N LEU A 64 -3.46 2.46 3.56
CA LEU A 64 -4.68 3.01 2.96
C LEU A 64 -4.39 3.82 1.69
N VAL A 65 -3.34 4.67 1.72
CA VAL A 65 -2.90 5.43 0.54
C VAL A 65 -2.49 4.49 -0.61
N GLY A 66 -1.77 3.40 -0.31
CA GLY A 66 -1.40 2.41 -1.31
C GLY A 66 -2.60 1.72 -1.96
N ILE A 67 -3.59 1.31 -1.17
CA ILE A 67 -4.82 0.68 -1.67
C ILE A 67 -5.62 1.64 -2.56
N VAL A 68 -5.81 2.88 -2.12
CA VAL A 68 -6.56 3.90 -2.89
C VAL A 68 -5.85 4.20 -4.20
N PHE A 69 -4.52 4.33 -4.18
CA PHE A 69 -3.74 4.52 -5.39
C PHE A 69 -3.91 3.35 -6.38
N ALA A 70 -3.81 2.11 -5.91
CA ALA A 70 -4.02 0.93 -6.74
C ALA A 70 -5.44 0.89 -7.35
N LEU A 71 -6.48 1.19 -6.56
CA LEU A 71 -7.87 1.27 -7.04
C LEU A 71 -7.99 2.27 -8.19
N ILE A 72 -7.54 3.51 -8.00
CA ILE A 72 -7.65 4.55 -9.02
C ILE A 72 -6.90 4.17 -10.29
N MET A 73 -5.66 3.68 -10.15
CA MET A 73 -4.82 3.33 -11.31
C MET A 73 -5.38 2.14 -12.07
N VAL A 74 -5.70 1.04 -11.38
CA VAL A 74 -6.20 -0.18 -12.04
C VAL A 74 -7.56 0.08 -12.69
N GLN A 75 -8.45 0.79 -12.01
CA GLN A 75 -9.78 1.06 -12.54
C GLN A 75 -9.74 2.06 -13.71
N GLY A 76 -8.86 3.06 -13.65
CA GLY A 76 -8.59 3.96 -14.78
C GLY A 76 -8.05 3.21 -16.01
N ILE A 77 -7.11 2.28 -15.82
CA ILE A 77 -6.59 1.41 -16.89
C ILE A 77 -7.71 0.54 -17.47
N LEU A 78 -8.51 -0.11 -16.62
CA LEU A 78 -9.62 -0.98 -17.07
C LEU A 78 -10.70 -0.21 -17.84
N GLN A 79 -10.89 1.07 -17.56
CA GLN A 79 -11.83 1.95 -18.25
C GLN A 79 -11.22 2.65 -19.48
N GLY A 80 -9.92 2.44 -19.77
CA GLY A 80 -9.20 3.10 -20.85
C GLY A 80 -9.00 4.60 -20.64
N LEU A 81 -9.09 5.08 -19.40
CA LEU A 81 -8.89 6.48 -19.01
C LEU A 81 -7.42 6.84 -18.77
N LEU A 82 -6.57 5.82 -18.63
CA LEU A 82 -5.12 5.88 -18.39
C LEU A 82 -4.43 4.81 -19.24
#